data_AF-A0A7Y3EM97-F1
#
_entry.id   AF-A0A7Y3EM97-F1
#
_cell.length_a   1.000
_cell.length_b   1.000
_cell.length_c   1.000
_cell.angle_alpha   90.00
_cell.angle_beta   90.00
_cell.angle_gamma   90.00
#
_symmetry.space_group_name_H-M   'P 1'
#
loop_
_entity.id
_entity.type
_entity.pdbx_description
1 polymer ?
#
loop_
_entity_poly.entity_id
_entity_poly.type
_entity_poly.pdbx_seq_one_letter_code
_entity_poly.pdbx_strand_id
1 'polypeptide(L)'
;HIDGGVISLDDIEHGILRPRFKDSRVHFAVNCASKSCPPLRSEPYHGSDLDLQLDEMTRDFINDTDHNRLEDHTLYVSSIFKWFAEDFNEDIIGFFFKYGNGDLKRRLKDGRGKIKVKYLDYDWSLNGK
;
A
#
# COMPACT_ATOMS: atom_id res chain seq x y z
N HIS A 1 -21.68 -9.85 -18.35
CA HIS A 1 -22.18 -10.59 -17.17
C HIS A 1 -20.97 -10.80 -16.29
N ILE A 2 -20.78 -9.98 -15.25
CA ILE A 2 -19.68 -10.20 -14.30
C ILE A 2 -20.32 -11.00 -13.19
N ASP A 3 -20.29 -12.31 -13.39
CA ASP A 3 -20.71 -13.28 -12.39
C ASP A 3 -19.72 -13.21 -11.22
N GLY A 4 -20.17 -13.47 -9.99
CA GLY A 4 -19.44 -13.26 -8.73
C GLY A 4 -18.23 -14.20 -8.52
N GLY A 5 -17.40 -14.36 -9.53
CA GLY A 5 -16.19 -15.16 -9.52
C GLY A 5 -15.12 -14.52 -8.66
N VAL A 6 -14.56 -15.35 -7.78
CA VAL A 6 -13.27 -15.15 -7.14
C VAL A 6 -12.25 -14.64 -8.17
N ILE A 7 -11.67 -13.47 -7.93
CA ILE A 7 -10.65 -12.87 -8.78
C ILE A 7 -9.29 -13.20 -8.16
N SER A 8 -8.42 -13.86 -8.92
CA SER A 8 -7.07 -14.16 -8.45
C SER A 8 -6.17 -12.91 -8.49
N LEU A 9 -5.07 -12.90 -7.73
CA LEU A 9 -4.12 -11.78 -7.76
C LEU A 9 -3.59 -11.52 -9.18
N ASP A 10 -3.35 -12.58 -9.96
CA ASP A 10 -2.93 -12.49 -11.36
C ASP A 10 -4.01 -11.85 -12.25
N ASP A 11 -5.29 -12.22 -12.05
CA ASP A 11 -6.42 -11.61 -12.74
C ASP A 11 -6.61 -10.13 -12.37
N ILE A 12 -6.30 -9.76 -11.13
CA ILE A 12 -6.32 -8.37 -10.67
C ILE A 12 -5.17 -7.61 -11.37
N GLU A 13 -3.94 -8.13 -11.33
CA GLU A 13 -2.75 -7.52 -11.96
C GLU A 13 -2.90 -7.33 -13.48
N HIS A 14 -3.35 -8.37 -14.20
CA HIS A 14 -3.48 -8.36 -15.65
C HIS A 14 -4.83 -7.80 -16.16
N GLY A 15 -5.93 -8.04 -15.45
CA GLY A 15 -7.29 -7.79 -15.94
C GLY A 15 -7.94 -6.49 -15.44
N ILE A 16 -7.56 -6.00 -14.25
CA ILE A 16 -8.21 -4.84 -13.62
C ILE A 16 -7.25 -3.66 -13.49
N LEU A 17 -5.99 -3.90 -13.13
CA LEU A 17 -5.13 -2.85 -12.58
C LEU A 17 -4.17 -2.23 -13.60
N ARG A 18 -3.43 -3.04 -14.36
CA ARG A 18 -2.47 -2.54 -15.36
C ARG A 18 -3.11 -1.75 -16.50
N PRO A 19 -4.20 -2.20 -17.14
CA PRO A 19 -4.76 -1.49 -18.29
C PRO A 19 -5.75 -0.38 -17.90
N ARG A 20 -6.34 -0.45 -16.69
CA ARG A 20 -7.57 0.30 -16.38
C ARG A 20 -7.45 1.33 -15.25
N PHE A 21 -6.58 1.15 -14.26
CA PHE A 21 -6.73 1.91 -13.02
C PHE A 21 -5.53 2.70 -12.50
N LYS A 22 -4.27 2.39 -12.86
CA LYS A 22 -3.10 3.09 -12.26
C LYS A 22 -3.27 3.26 -10.73
N ASP A 23 -3.85 2.24 -10.08
CA ASP A 23 -4.23 2.33 -8.68
C ASP A 23 -3.04 1.91 -7.83
N SER A 24 -2.49 2.84 -7.07
CA SER A 24 -1.32 2.61 -6.22
C SER A 24 -1.58 1.57 -5.12
N ARG A 25 -2.84 1.30 -4.75
CA ARG A 25 -3.21 0.36 -3.67
C ARG A 25 -2.79 -1.08 -3.96
N VAL A 26 -2.63 -1.41 -5.23
CA VAL A 26 -2.21 -2.73 -5.73
C VAL A 26 -0.88 -3.17 -5.17
N HIS A 27 0.06 -2.23 -5.09
CA HIS A 27 1.41 -2.51 -4.62
C HIS A 27 1.40 -3.10 -3.21
N PHE A 28 0.42 -2.73 -2.39
CA PHE A 28 0.26 -3.26 -1.03
C PHE A 28 -0.49 -4.60 -1.01
N ALA A 29 -1.42 -4.82 -1.94
CA ALA A 29 -2.06 -6.12 -2.11
C ALA A 29 -1.04 -7.20 -2.49
N VAL A 30 -0.18 -6.90 -3.49
CA VAL A 30 0.87 -7.80 -3.95
C VAL A 30 2.01 -7.91 -2.94
N ASN A 31 2.41 -6.80 -2.30
CA ASN A 31 3.45 -6.85 -1.28
C ASN A 31 3.04 -7.68 -0.05
N CYS A 32 1.79 -7.55 0.41
CA CYS A 32 1.27 -8.41 1.48
C CYS A 32 1.17 -9.87 1.03
N ALA A 33 0.86 -10.15 -0.23
CA ALA A 33 0.84 -11.51 -0.78
C ALA A 33 2.24 -12.14 -0.92
N SER A 34 3.31 -11.33 -1.04
CA SER A 34 4.68 -11.79 -1.28
C SER A 34 5.56 -11.91 -0.03
N LYS A 35 5.18 -11.32 1.11
CA LYS A 35 5.97 -11.38 2.37
C LYS A 35 5.96 -12.74 3.10
N SER A 36 5.77 -13.83 2.34
CA SER A 36 5.60 -15.23 2.76
C SER A 36 4.18 -15.55 3.25
N CYS A 37 3.38 -16.31 2.48
CA CYS A 37 2.01 -16.71 2.87
C CYS A 37 1.97 -17.41 4.25
N PRO A 38 0.97 -17.24 5.15
CA PRO A 38 -0.34 -16.52 5.06
C PRO A 38 -0.54 -15.42 6.16
N PRO A 39 -1.66 -14.64 6.16
CA PRO A 39 -2.86 -14.76 5.34
C PRO A 39 -2.90 -13.70 4.23
N LEU A 40 -2.88 -14.17 2.98
CA LEU A 40 -3.92 -13.71 2.04
C LEU A 40 -5.20 -13.65 2.85
N ARG A 41 -5.96 -12.55 2.77
CA ARG A 41 -7.33 -12.50 3.31
C ARG A 41 -7.93 -13.90 3.25
N SER A 42 -8.50 -14.39 4.36
CA SER A 42 -9.13 -15.72 4.37
C SER A 42 -10.18 -15.88 3.27
N GLU A 43 -10.59 -14.76 2.69
CA GLU A 43 -11.49 -14.65 1.57
C GLU A 43 -10.75 -14.20 0.30
N PRO A 44 -11.00 -14.84 -0.84
CA PRO A 44 -10.52 -14.37 -2.13
C PRO A 44 -10.99 -12.93 -2.42
N TYR A 45 -10.32 -12.26 -3.37
CA TYR A 45 -10.85 -10.99 -3.83
C TYR A 45 -12.13 -11.21 -4.61
N HIS A 46 -13.17 -10.47 -4.24
CA HIS A 46 -14.44 -10.49 -4.93
C HIS A 46 -14.59 -9.17 -5.69
N GLY A 47 -15.01 -9.22 -6.95
CA GLY A 47 -15.14 -8.00 -7.77
C GLY A 47 -16.06 -6.94 -7.14
N SER A 48 -17.04 -7.36 -6.33
CA SER A 48 -17.92 -6.49 -5.54
C SER A 48 -17.23 -5.78 -4.39
N ASP A 49 -16.23 -6.42 -3.78
CA ASP A 49 -15.60 -5.98 -2.53
C ASP A 49 -14.16 -5.50 -2.73
N LEU A 50 -13.62 -5.65 -3.95
CA LEU A 50 -12.23 -5.35 -4.30
C LEU A 50 -11.79 -3.95 -3.85
N ASP A 51 -12.64 -2.94 -3.98
CA ASP A 51 -12.30 -1.57 -3.57
C ASP A 51 -12.09 -1.45 -2.05
N LEU A 52 -13.00 -2.03 -1.26
CA LEU A 52 -12.87 -2.12 0.19
C LEU A 52 -11.65 -2.93 0.57
N GLN A 53 -11.43 -4.06 -0.12
CA GLN A 53 -10.34 -4.96 0.16
C GLN A 53 -8.97 -4.29 -0.05
N LEU A 54 -8.85 -3.49 -1.12
CA LEU A 54 -7.66 -2.69 -1.42
C LEU A 54 -7.47 -1.50 -0.46
N ASP A 55 -8.54 -0.82 -0.05
CA ASP A 55 -8.48 0.28 0.91
C ASP A 55 -7.95 -0.20 2.27
N GLU A 56 -8.50 -1.30 2.78
CA GLU A 56 -8.09 -1.91 4.05
C GLU A 56 -6.62 -2.32 4.03
N MET A 57 -6.15 -3.03 3.00
CA MET A 57 -4.74 -3.42 2.90
C MET A 57 -3.80 -2.22 2.78
N THR A 58 -4.25 -1.17 2.09
CA THR A 58 -3.48 0.08 2.00
C THR A 58 -3.37 0.75 3.35
N ARG A 59 -4.46 0.79 4.14
CA ARG A 59 -4.43 1.33 5.50
C ARG A 59 -3.51 0.52 6.39
N ASP A 60 -3.60 -0.81 6.34
CA ASP A 60 -2.78 -1.67 7.17
C ASP A 60 -1.29 -1.43 6.89
N PHE A 61 -0.89 -1.42 5.61
CA PHE A 61 0.49 -1.15 5.22
C PHE A 61 0.96 0.24 5.64
N ILE A 62 0.17 1.29 5.38
CA ILE A 62 0.54 2.69 5.67
C ILE A 62 0.74 2.93 7.17
N ASN A 63 0.02 2.20 8.02
CA ASN A 63 0.08 2.33 9.47
C ASN A 63 1.00 1.29 10.15
N ASP A 64 1.62 0.39 9.39
CA ASP A 64 2.59 -0.56 9.89
C ASP A 64 3.94 0.12 10.19
N THR A 65 4.30 0.18 11.47
CA THR A 65 5.51 0.85 11.96
C THR A 65 6.81 0.20 11.52
N ASP A 66 6.79 -1.07 11.12
CA ASP A 66 7.97 -1.77 10.60
C ASP A 66 8.32 -1.28 9.18
N HIS A 67 7.32 -0.81 8.44
CA HIS A 67 7.47 -0.35 7.06
C HIS A 67 7.43 1.15 6.93
N ASN A 68 6.67 1.83 7.80
CA ASN A 68 6.42 3.25 7.69
C ASN A 68 6.30 3.89 9.07
N ARG A 69 7.09 4.93 9.32
CA ARG A 69 7.04 5.65 10.60
C ARG A 69 7.37 7.11 10.44
N LEU A 70 6.70 7.93 11.24
CA LEU A 70 7.00 9.34 11.34
C LEU A 70 7.82 9.57 12.61
N GLU A 71 9.01 10.14 12.46
CA GLU A 71 9.88 10.55 13.57
C GLU A 71 10.20 12.04 13.38
N ASP A 72 9.86 12.86 14.37
CA ASP A 72 9.89 14.32 14.26
C ASP A 72 9.19 14.85 13.01
N HIS A 73 9.96 15.37 12.06
CA HIS A 73 9.52 15.86 10.75
C HIS A 73 10.04 15.00 9.60
N THR A 74 10.38 13.73 9.86
CA THR A 74 10.85 12.80 8.84
C THR A 74 9.91 11.60 8.76
N LEU A 75 9.23 11.48 7.62
CA LEU A 75 8.43 10.32 7.28
C LEU A 75 9.34 9.29 6.61
N TYR A 76 9.69 8.24 7.34
CA TYR A 76 10.36 7.06 6.82
C TYR A 76 9.32 6.14 6.20
N VAL A 77 9.50 5.81 4.92
CA VAL A 77 8.56 4.97 4.16
C VAL A 77 9.28 3.81 3.49
N SER A 78 8.55 2.74 3.21
CA SER A 78 9.06 1.62 2.42
C SER A 78 9.62 2.06 1.06
N SER A 79 10.65 1.36 0.58
CA SER A 79 11.21 1.56 -0.77
C SER A 79 10.20 1.31 -1.90
N ILE A 80 9.04 0.69 -1.64
CA ILE A 80 7.93 0.57 -2.61
C ILE A 80 7.54 1.96 -3.17
N PHE A 81 7.49 2.98 -2.33
CA PHE A 81 7.17 4.34 -2.76
C PHE A 81 8.26 4.97 -3.63
N LYS A 82 9.50 4.45 -3.58
CA LYS A 82 10.59 4.86 -4.45
C LYS A 82 10.54 4.15 -5.79
N TRP A 83 10.29 2.84 -5.78
CA TRP A 83 10.30 2.02 -7.00
C TRP A 83 9.10 2.29 -7.90
N PHE A 84 7.94 2.59 -7.30
CA PHE A 84 6.69 2.84 -8.01
C PHE A 84 6.21 4.29 -7.83
N ALA A 85 7.13 5.25 -7.71
CA ALA A 85 6.81 6.65 -7.42
C ALA A 85 5.78 7.26 -8.39
N GLU A 86 5.84 6.88 -9.66
CA GLU A 86 4.89 7.32 -10.70
C GLU A 86 3.43 6.95 -10.39
N ASP A 87 3.20 5.81 -9.74
CA ASP A 87 1.87 5.31 -9.39
C ASP A 87 1.27 6.03 -8.15
N PHE A 88 2.10 6.77 -7.42
CA PHE A 88 1.69 7.61 -6.28
C PHE A 88 1.54 9.09 -6.65
N ASN A 89 1.55 9.43 -7.95
CA ASN A 89 1.52 10.82 -8.44
C ASN A 89 2.61 11.71 -7.82
N GLU A 90 3.72 11.12 -7.39
CA GLU A 90 4.80 11.79 -6.63
C GLU A 90 4.34 12.48 -5.32
N ASP A 91 3.12 12.24 -4.84
CA ASP A 91 2.56 12.82 -3.60
C ASP A 91 2.45 11.77 -2.48
N ILE A 92 3.60 11.35 -1.98
CA ILE A 92 3.69 10.38 -0.88
C ILE A 92 3.03 10.93 0.39
N ILE A 93 3.23 12.20 0.73
CA ILE A 93 2.68 12.78 1.97
C ILE A 93 1.15 12.83 1.90
N GLY A 94 0.57 13.23 0.76
CA GLY A 94 -0.87 13.21 0.55
C GLY A 94 -1.44 11.79 0.60
N PHE A 95 -0.73 10.81 0.06
CA PHE A 95 -1.09 9.40 0.14
C PHE A 95 -1.15 8.92 1.61
N PHE A 96 -0.12 9.20 2.38
CA PHE A 96 -0.07 8.90 3.82
C PHE A 96 -1.14 9.65 4.62
N PHE A 97 -1.49 10.88 4.22
CA PHE A 97 -2.57 11.62 4.86
C PHE A 97 -3.96 11.01 4.58
N LYS A 98 -4.15 10.42 3.40
CA LYS A 98 -5.40 9.75 3.00
C LYS A 98 -5.64 8.46 3.80
N TYR A 99 -4.62 7.61 3.93
CA TYR A 99 -4.75 6.28 4.52
C TYR A 99 -4.22 6.15 5.95
N GLY A 100 -3.46 7.12 6.44
CA GLY A 100 -2.99 7.17 7.82
C GLY A 100 -4.14 7.33 8.82
N ASN A 101 -4.00 6.68 9.97
CA ASN A 101 -4.97 6.72 11.05
C ASN A 101 -4.49 7.57 12.24
N GLY A 102 -5.39 7.81 13.20
CA GLY A 102 -5.11 8.36 14.53
C GLY A 102 -3.94 9.34 14.63
N ASP A 103 -2.87 8.88 15.29
CA ASP A 103 -1.67 9.67 15.58
C ASP A 103 -0.90 10.07 14.33
N LEU A 104 -0.71 9.14 13.38
CA LEU A 104 0.02 9.41 12.13
C LEU A 104 -0.64 10.56 11.36
N LYS A 105 -1.96 10.50 11.17
CA LYS A 105 -2.71 11.54 10.46
C LYS A 105 -2.62 12.90 11.16
N ARG A 106 -2.72 12.92 12.50
CA ARG A 106 -2.56 14.15 13.29
C ARG A 106 -1.18 14.75 13.12
N ARG A 107 -0.13 13.95 13.27
CA ARG A 107 1.27 14.43 13.18
C ARG A 107 1.64 14.88 11.77
N LEU A 108 1.12 14.23 10.73
CA LEU A 108 1.25 14.71 9.34
C LEU A 108 0.57 16.07 9.14
N LYS A 109 -0.59 16.29 9.75
CA LYS A 109 -1.29 17.58 9.72
C LYS A 109 -0.49 18.67 10.42
N ASP A 110 0.03 18.39 11.62
CA ASP A 110 0.78 19.35 12.43
C ASP A 110 2.14 19.71 11.82
N GLY A 111 2.76 18.75 11.14
CA GLY A 111 4.03 18.93 10.42
C GLY A 111 3.89 19.43 8.98
N ARG A 112 2.69 19.79 8.52
CA ARG A 112 2.43 20.14 7.12
C ARG A 112 3.43 21.19 6.60
N GLY A 113 4.03 20.92 5.44
CA GLY A 113 5.05 21.79 4.82
C GLY A 113 6.46 21.65 5.41
N LYS A 114 6.65 20.85 6.47
CA LYS A 114 7.95 20.59 7.10
C LYS A 114 8.39 19.12 7.00
N ILE A 115 7.45 18.21 6.71
CA ILE A 115 7.73 16.78 6.59
C ILE A 115 8.69 16.51 5.42
N LYS A 116 9.77 15.79 5.70
CA LYS A 116 10.70 15.24 4.72
C LYS A 116 10.42 13.75 4.56
N VAL A 117 10.47 13.24 3.33
CA VAL A 117 10.35 11.81 3.07
C VAL A 117 11.74 11.19 3.00
N LYS A 118 11.94 10.06 3.68
CA LYS A 118 13.11 9.19 3.54
C LYS A 118 12.65 7.78 3.25
N TYR A 119 13.40 7.08 2.40
CA TYR A 119 13.11 5.69 2.08
C TYR A 119 13.92 4.78 2.99
N LEU A 120 13.25 3.80 3.59
CA LEU A 120 13.91 2.72 4.32
C LEU A 120 14.58 1.77 3.34
N ASP A 121 15.76 1.28 3.73
CA ASP A 121 16.43 0.21 3.01
C ASP A 121 15.51 -1.02 3.01
N TYR A 122 15.22 -1.54 1.83
CA TYR A 122 14.40 -2.73 1.70
C TYR A 122 15.25 -3.95 2.08
N ASP A 123 14.86 -4.63 3.16
CA ASP A 123 15.48 -5.90 3.50
C ASP A 123 14.94 -6.99 2.57
N TRP A 124 15.76 -7.36 1.58
CA TRP A 124 15.49 -8.45 0.65
C TRP A 124 15.59 -9.84 1.31
N SER A 125 15.92 -9.94 2.61
CA SER A 125 16.09 -11.21 3.33
C SER A 125 14.85 -12.09 3.35
N LEU A 126 13.67 -11.57 2.99
CA LEU A 126 12.40 -12.32 2.97
C LEU A 126 12.08 -13.05 1.66
N ASN A 127 12.90 -12.90 0.61
CA ASN A 127 12.76 -13.68 -0.64
C ASN A 127 13.90 -14.70 -0.81
N GLY A 128 14.08 -15.55 0.20
CA GLY A 128 15.26 -16.42 0.28
C GLY A 128 15.02 -17.85 0.79
N LYS A 129 13.99 -18.55 0.32
CA LYS A 129 14.05 -19.93 -0.26
C LYS A 129 12.68 -20.54 -0.47
#